data_AF-A0A943XNT1-F1
#
_entry.id   AF-A0A943XNT1-F1
#
_cell.length_a   1.000
_cell.length_b   1.000
_cell.length_c   1.000
_cell.angle_alpha   90.00
_cell.angle_beta   90.00
_cell.angle_gamma   90.00
#
_symmetry.space_group_name_H-M   'P 1'
#
loop_
_entity.id
_entity.type
_entity.pdbx_description
1 polymer ?
#
loop_
_entity_poly.entity_id
_entity_poly.type
_entity_poly.pdbx_seq_one_letter_code
_entity_poly.pdbx_strand_id
1 'polypeptide(L)'
;MVPGLDSFREKFKNYTDYYTIIGGTACDILLSEADLSFRATKDIDMILIMEDNFPVFASIFWEYIKEGGYKCGWKNEQNMHFYRFTEGKFGYPTMIELFSRKPGYLLEIEEGIIPIHIDDDTSSLSAILLNDDYYKFMMSGRRVVDGIGVLGAEHLI
;
A
#
# COMPACT_ATOMS: atom_id res chain seq x y z
N MET A 1 15.36 -7.78 6.50
CA MET A 1 15.23 -6.87 5.35
C MET A 1 14.54 -7.57 4.19
N VAL A 2 13.32 -7.13 3.93
CA VAL A 2 12.48 -7.59 2.81
C VAL A 2 13.19 -7.34 1.46
N PRO A 3 13.34 -8.35 0.59
CA PRO A 3 13.91 -8.16 -0.74
C PRO A 3 13.16 -7.09 -1.53
N GLY A 4 13.88 -6.09 -2.05
CA GLY A 4 13.31 -5.00 -2.83
C GLY A 4 12.73 -3.84 -2.03
N LEU A 5 12.77 -3.88 -0.69
CA LEU A 5 12.31 -2.77 0.15
C LEU A 5 13.11 -1.48 -0.11
N ASP A 6 14.40 -1.59 -0.47
CA ASP A 6 15.23 -0.43 -0.78
C ASP A 6 14.72 0.35 -1.99
N SER A 7 14.24 -0.34 -3.04
CA SER A 7 13.68 0.35 -4.20
C SER A 7 12.36 1.03 -3.87
N PHE A 8 11.54 0.40 -3.02
CA PHE A 8 10.31 0.99 -2.50
C PHE A 8 10.60 2.25 -1.68
N ARG A 9 11.54 2.17 -0.72
CA ARG A 9 11.98 3.31 0.09
C ARG A 9 12.44 4.46 -0.79
N GLU A 10 13.35 4.21 -1.73
CA GLU A 10 13.90 5.27 -2.58
C GLU A 10 12.83 5.95 -3.43
N LYS A 11 11.84 5.20 -3.95
CA LYS A 11 10.74 5.78 -4.72
C LYS A 11 9.78 6.58 -3.83
N PHE A 12 9.47 6.10 -2.62
CA PHE A 12 8.35 6.58 -1.82
C PHE A 12 8.72 7.38 -0.55
N LYS A 13 10.00 7.65 -0.30
CA LYS A 13 10.46 8.40 0.89
C LYS A 13 9.89 9.81 1.06
N ASN A 14 9.50 10.46 -0.04
CA ASN A 14 8.88 11.79 -0.02
C ASN A 14 7.34 11.73 -0.05
N TYR A 15 6.77 10.52 0.05
CA TYR A 15 5.34 10.27 -0.06
C TYR A 15 4.80 9.50 1.15
N THR A 16 5.49 9.56 2.29
CA THR A 16 5.12 8.83 3.51
C THR A 16 3.75 9.21 4.04
N ASP A 17 3.19 10.35 3.64
CA ASP A 17 1.85 10.80 3.99
C ASP A 17 0.72 10.11 3.22
N TYR A 18 1.03 9.45 2.10
CA TYR A 18 0.04 8.82 1.21
C TYR A 18 -0.14 7.32 1.43
N TYR A 19 0.67 6.72 2.30
CA TYR A 19 0.57 5.31 2.62
C TYR A 19 1.02 5.02 4.07
N THR A 20 0.68 3.82 4.53
CA THR A 20 1.38 3.19 5.65
C THR A 20 1.54 1.71 5.38
N ILE A 21 2.76 1.18 5.54
CA ILE A 21 3.01 -0.26 5.49
C ILE A 21 2.50 -0.88 6.80
N ILE A 22 1.85 -2.03 6.65
CA ILE A 22 1.31 -2.85 7.73
C ILE A 22 1.87 -4.28 7.61
N GLY A 23 1.34 -5.20 8.43
CA GLY A 23 1.62 -6.62 8.32
C GLY A 23 3.09 -6.99 8.62
N GLY A 24 3.56 -8.06 7.99
CA GLY A 24 4.87 -8.65 8.26
C GLY A 24 6.05 -7.71 7.91
N THR A 25 5.89 -6.87 6.88
CA THR A 25 6.92 -5.89 6.50
C THR A 25 7.04 -4.77 7.53
N ALA A 26 5.91 -4.28 8.07
CA ALA A 26 5.96 -3.32 9.17
C ALA A 26 6.70 -3.90 10.38
N CYS A 27 6.36 -5.14 10.79
CA CYS A 27 7.07 -5.82 11.88
C CYS A 27 8.58 -5.93 11.65
N ASP A 28 9.04 -6.28 10.44
CA ASP A 28 10.48 -6.35 10.10
C ASP A 28 11.19 -5.01 10.28
N ILE A 29 10.57 -3.92 9.79
CA ILE A 29 11.13 -2.57 9.90
C ILE A 29 11.22 -2.14 11.38
N LEU A 30 10.13 -2.32 12.14
CA LEU A 30 10.08 -1.89 13.54
C LEU A 30 11.02 -2.71 14.44
N LEU A 31 11.15 -4.01 14.20
CA LEU A 31 12.06 -4.86 14.97
C LEU A 31 13.53 -4.63 14.59
N SER A 32 13.81 -4.33 13.33
CA SER A 32 15.16 -3.96 12.88
C SER A 32 15.65 -2.66 13.53
N GLU A 33 14.76 -1.70 13.84
CA GLU A 33 15.09 -0.50 14.62
C GLU A 33 15.58 -0.86 16.05
N ALA A 34 15.10 -1.99 16.59
CA ALA A 34 15.47 -2.50 17.92
C ALA A 34 16.60 -3.55 17.89
N ASP A 35 17.33 -3.69 16.77
CA ASP A 35 18.34 -4.74 16.54
C ASP A 35 17.80 -6.18 16.71
N LEU A 36 16.50 -6.37 16.53
CA LEU A 36 15.81 -7.66 16.59
C LEU A 36 15.54 -8.20 15.18
N SER A 37 15.81 -9.49 14.96
CA SER A 37 15.53 -10.14 13.68
C SER A 37 14.10 -10.63 13.60
N PHE A 38 13.37 -10.25 12.54
CA PHE A 38 12.07 -10.83 12.20
C PHE A 38 12.16 -11.61 10.88
N ARG A 39 11.36 -12.66 10.73
CA ARG A 39 11.22 -13.35 9.45
C ARG A 39 10.16 -12.63 8.62
N ALA A 40 10.58 -11.58 7.93
CA ALA A 40 9.70 -10.82 7.07
C ALA A 40 9.04 -11.69 5.98
N THR A 41 7.80 -11.34 5.63
CA THR A 41 7.12 -11.84 4.43
C THR A 41 7.78 -11.25 3.18
N LYS A 42 7.48 -11.80 1.99
CA LYS A 42 7.99 -11.26 0.72
C LYS A 42 7.12 -10.14 0.15
N ASP A 43 6.11 -9.75 0.93
CA ASP A 43 4.94 -9.04 0.48
C ASP A 43 4.84 -7.71 1.26
N ILE A 44 4.57 -6.63 0.54
CA ILE A 44 4.24 -5.33 1.14
C ILE A 44 2.73 -5.22 1.22
N ASP A 45 2.21 -5.23 2.44
CA ASP A 45 0.83 -4.87 2.72
C ASP A 45 0.80 -3.38 3.09
N MET A 46 0.01 -2.57 2.40
CA MET A 46 -0.06 -1.14 2.69
C MET A 46 -1.46 -0.56 2.58
N ILE A 47 -1.75 0.39 3.47
CA ILE A 47 -2.98 1.18 3.44
C ILE A 47 -2.69 2.49 2.70
N LEU A 48 -3.51 2.80 1.70
CA LEU A 48 -3.52 4.05 0.97
C LEU A 48 -4.27 5.13 1.74
N ILE A 49 -3.69 6.33 1.78
CA ILE A 49 -4.23 7.50 2.46
C ILE A 49 -4.67 8.49 1.39
N MET A 50 -5.94 8.37 1.01
CA MET A 50 -6.56 9.10 -0.09
C MET A 50 -7.03 10.49 0.37
N GLU A 51 -6.08 11.32 0.76
CA GLU A 51 -6.30 12.72 1.16
C GLU A 51 -5.76 13.67 0.05
N ASP A 52 -5.56 14.96 0.36
CA ASP A 52 -5.16 15.99 -0.61
C ASP A 52 -3.97 15.56 -1.51
N ASN A 53 -4.09 15.81 -2.83
CA ASN A 53 -3.11 15.46 -3.87
C ASN A 53 -2.84 13.96 -4.10
N PHE A 54 -3.69 13.05 -3.61
CA PHE A 54 -3.58 11.62 -3.88
C PHE A 54 -3.40 11.24 -5.36
N PRO A 55 -4.04 11.89 -6.36
CA PRO A 55 -3.81 11.57 -7.79
C PRO A 55 -2.34 11.65 -8.22
N VAL A 56 -1.55 12.54 -7.62
CA VAL A 56 -0.11 12.66 -7.89
C VAL A 56 0.63 11.42 -7.37
N PHE A 57 0.37 11.03 -6.12
CA PHE A 57 0.94 9.81 -5.56
C PHE A 57 0.54 8.57 -6.36
N ALA A 58 -0.73 8.48 -6.75
CA ALA A 58 -1.26 7.34 -7.47
C ALA A 58 -0.61 7.18 -8.86
N SER A 59 -0.29 8.29 -9.54
CA SER A 59 0.46 8.29 -10.80
C SER A 59 1.87 7.75 -10.61
N ILE A 60 2.57 8.19 -9.55
CA ILE A 60 3.93 7.75 -9.21
C ILE A 60 3.95 6.28 -8.80
N PHE A 61 2.93 5.84 -8.06
CA PHE A 61 2.74 4.45 -7.70
C PHE A 61 2.57 3.58 -8.96
N TRP A 62 1.75 4.02 -9.91
CA TRP A 62 1.59 3.31 -11.19
C TRP A 62 2.89 3.21 -12.00
N GLU A 63 3.70 4.26 -12.03
CA GLU A 63 5.03 4.20 -12.63
C GLU A 63 5.89 3.13 -11.96
N TYR A 64 5.90 3.08 -10.63
CA TYR A 64 6.65 2.06 -9.88
C TYR A 64 6.16 0.64 -10.19
N ILE A 65 4.84 0.44 -10.29
CA ILE A 65 4.25 -0.85 -10.69
C ILE A 65 4.69 -1.26 -12.10
N LYS A 66 4.69 -0.32 -13.05
CA LYS A 66 5.18 -0.55 -14.43
C LYS A 66 6.67 -0.84 -14.47
N GLU A 67 7.47 -0.06 -13.76
CA GLU A 67 8.93 -0.23 -13.63
C GLU A 67 9.28 -1.60 -13.03
N GLY A 68 8.55 -2.02 -11.99
CA GLY A 68 8.70 -3.32 -11.32
C GLY A 68 8.21 -4.52 -12.14
N GLY A 69 7.49 -4.29 -13.25
CA GLY A 69 6.98 -5.34 -14.13
C GLY A 69 5.89 -6.20 -13.50
N TYR A 70 5.18 -5.66 -12.51
CA TYR A 70 4.18 -6.42 -11.77
C TYR A 70 3.00 -6.85 -12.65
N LYS A 71 2.46 -8.02 -12.36
CA LYS A 71 1.17 -8.48 -12.86
C LYS A 71 0.08 -8.17 -11.85
N CYS A 72 -1.12 -7.87 -12.34
CA CYS A 72 -2.29 -7.61 -11.50
C CYS A 72 -3.18 -8.86 -11.44
N GLY A 73 -3.67 -9.24 -10.24
CA GLY A 73 -4.77 -10.20 -10.06
C GLY A 73 -6.03 -9.46 -9.56
N TRP A 74 -7.28 -9.78 -9.90
CA TRP A 74 -7.93 -11.05 -10.26
C TRP A 74 -8.87 -10.87 -11.47
N LYS A 75 -8.84 -11.84 -12.40
CA LYS A 75 -9.48 -11.80 -13.72
C LYS A 75 -10.77 -12.62 -13.74
N ASN A 76 -11.79 -12.24 -12.96
CA ASN A 76 -13.01 -13.06 -12.87
C ASN A 76 -14.35 -12.40 -13.10
N GLU A 77 -14.46 -11.09 -13.30
CA GLU A 77 -15.71 -10.48 -13.76
C GLU A 77 -15.42 -9.31 -14.68
N GLN A 78 -16.45 -8.75 -15.30
CA GLN A 78 -16.40 -7.65 -16.27
C GLN A 78 -15.70 -6.37 -15.76
N ASN A 79 -15.25 -6.35 -14.49
CA ASN A 79 -14.49 -5.30 -13.85
C ASN A 79 -13.13 -5.82 -13.35
N MET A 80 -12.04 -5.24 -13.85
CA MET A 80 -10.67 -5.59 -13.44
C MET A 80 -10.33 -4.85 -12.14
N HIS A 81 -10.03 -5.59 -11.07
CA HIS A 81 -9.72 -5.03 -9.76
C HIS A 81 -8.22 -5.04 -9.49
N PHE A 82 -7.65 -3.89 -9.10
CA PHE A 82 -6.19 -3.67 -8.99
C PHE A 82 -5.74 -3.43 -7.55
N TYR A 83 -5.97 -4.40 -6.66
CA TYR A 83 -5.57 -4.31 -5.25
C TYR A 83 -4.37 -5.19 -4.90
N ARG A 84 -4.00 -6.15 -5.77
CA ARG A 84 -2.84 -7.03 -5.57
C ARG A 84 -1.95 -7.08 -6.81
N PHE A 85 -0.69 -6.72 -6.61
CA PHE A 85 0.36 -6.73 -7.61
C PHE A 85 1.35 -7.84 -7.27
N THR A 86 1.58 -8.75 -8.20
CA THR A 86 2.41 -9.95 -8.01
C THR A 86 3.52 -10.01 -9.05
N GLU A 87 4.50 -10.89 -8.83
CA GLU A 87 5.59 -11.15 -9.78
C GLU A 87 6.49 -9.92 -10.03
N GLY A 88 6.74 -9.11 -8.99
CA GLY A 88 7.73 -8.03 -9.07
C GLY A 88 9.11 -8.57 -9.48
N LYS A 89 9.78 -7.87 -10.39
CA LYS A 89 11.12 -8.26 -10.88
C LYS A 89 12.18 -8.17 -9.78
N PHE A 90 13.36 -8.75 -10.02
CA PHE A 90 14.49 -8.67 -9.09
C PHE A 90 14.83 -7.22 -8.70
N GLY A 91 15.01 -6.97 -7.40
CA GLY A 91 15.23 -5.63 -6.83
C GLY A 91 13.95 -4.89 -6.43
N TYR A 92 12.77 -5.49 -6.67
CA TYR A 92 11.46 -4.97 -6.27
C TYR A 92 10.79 -5.96 -5.29
N PRO A 93 9.85 -5.49 -4.45
CA PRO A 93 9.02 -6.36 -3.63
C PRO A 93 8.33 -7.45 -4.47
N THR A 94 8.23 -8.68 -3.96
CA THR A 94 7.64 -9.78 -4.77
C THR A 94 6.14 -9.56 -4.97
N MET A 95 5.48 -9.01 -3.95
CA MET A 95 4.06 -8.68 -3.95
C MET A 95 3.81 -7.34 -3.27
N ILE A 96 2.80 -6.61 -3.75
CA ILE A 96 2.24 -5.43 -3.08
C ILE A 96 0.73 -5.59 -3.02
N GLU A 97 0.14 -5.46 -1.83
CA GLU A 97 -1.30 -5.48 -1.59
C GLU A 97 -1.78 -4.14 -1.01
N LEU A 98 -2.91 -3.67 -1.54
CA LEU A 98 -3.48 -2.35 -1.26
C LEU A 98 -4.78 -2.44 -0.45
N PHE A 99 -4.81 -1.68 0.63
CA PHE A 99 -5.96 -1.43 1.49
C PHE A 99 -6.29 0.06 1.48
N SER A 100 -7.53 0.45 1.78
CA SER A 100 -7.90 1.86 1.85
C SER A 100 -9.18 2.06 2.65
N ARG A 101 -9.40 3.27 3.17
CA ARG A 101 -10.71 3.67 3.71
C ARG A 101 -11.68 3.96 2.57
N LYS A 102 -12.98 3.78 2.81
CA LYS A 102 -14.02 4.27 1.89
C LYS A 102 -13.86 5.79 1.67
N PRO A 103 -13.71 6.27 0.42
CA PRO A 103 -13.74 7.70 0.15
C PRO A 103 -15.11 8.27 0.48
N GLY A 104 -15.15 9.50 1.00
CA GLY A 104 -16.40 10.17 1.38
C GLY A 104 -17.30 10.57 0.19
N TYR A 105 -16.78 10.51 -1.04
CA TYR A 105 -17.58 10.66 -2.26
C TYR A 105 -18.24 9.33 -2.61
N LEU A 106 -19.58 9.32 -2.70
CA LEU A 106 -20.42 8.14 -2.89
C LEU A 106 -19.92 7.24 -4.04
N LEU A 107 -19.26 6.15 -3.67
CA LEU A 107 -19.42 4.88 -4.36
C LEU A 107 -20.29 4.02 -3.42
N GLU A 108 -21.54 3.79 -3.81
CA GLU A 108 -22.40 2.78 -3.20
C GLU A 108 -21.78 1.41 -3.47
N ILE A 109 -20.81 1.03 -2.65
CA ILE A 109 -20.24 -0.32 -2.62
C ILE A 109 -20.56 -0.86 -1.23
N GLU A 110 -21.31 -1.97 -1.22
CA GLU A 110 -21.94 -2.64 -0.08
C GLU A 110 -20.96 -3.43 0.81
N GLU A 111 -19.67 -3.06 0.83
CA GLU A 111 -18.49 -3.87 1.21
C GLU A 111 -17.83 -4.53 -0.02
N GLY A 112 -16.50 -4.44 -0.12
CA GLY A 112 -15.76 -4.96 -1.27
C GLY A 112 -14.57 -4.11 -1.72
N ILE A 113 -14.12 -4.35 -2.96
CA ILE A 113 -12.99 -3.67 -3.59
C ILE A 113 -13.46 -2.34 -4.19
N ILE A 114 -12.83 -1.21 -3.83
CA ILE A 114 -13.15 0.10 -4.43
C ILE A 114 -12.24 0.40 -5.63
N PRO A 115 -12.78 0.84 -6.78
CA PRO A 115 -11.96 1.44 -7.83
C PRO A 115 -11.56 2.87 -7.45
N ILE A 116 -10.30 3.21 -7.72
CA ILE A 116 -9.68 4.51 -7.50
C ILE A 116 -9.32 5.05 -8.89
N HIS A 117 -10.10 5.99 -9.39
CA HIS A 117 -9.86 6.58 -10.71
C HIS A 117 -8.71 7.59 -10.63
N ILE A 118 -7.71 7.42 -11.50
CA ILE A 118 -6.52 8.27 -11.57
C ILE A 118 -6.54 8.89 -12.97
N ASP A 119 -7.28 10.00 -13.07
CA ASP A 119 -7.50 10.82 -14.26
C ASP A 119 -8.32 10.18 -15.40
N ASP A 120 -8.82 11.02 -16.33
CA ASP A 120 -9.71 10.62 -17.45
C ASP A 120 -9.03 9.68 -18.45
N ASP A 121 -7.69 9.62 -18.46
CA ASP A 121 -6.89 8.71 -19.28
C ASP A 121 -6.62 7.37 -18.56
N THR A 122 -7.68 6.55 -18.49
CA THR A 122 -7.65 5.06 -18.48
C THR A 122 -7.03 4.28 -17.31
N SER A 123 -6.47 4.89 -16.26
CA SER A 123 -5.84 4.13 -15.17
C SER A 123 -6.69 4.13 -13.89
N SER A 124 -7.12 2.95 -13.45
CA SER A 124 -7.87 2.77 -12.18
C SER A 124 -7.10 1.86 -11.23
N LEU A 125 -6.84 2.28 -9.98
CA LEU A 125 -6.35 1.40 -8.90
C LEU A 125 -7.54 0.75 -8.18
N SER A 126 -7.29 -0.24 -7.33
CA SER A 126 -8.32 -0.66 -6.38
C SER A 126 -7.74 -1.03 -5.03
N ALA A 127 -8.57 -1.04 -3.98
CA ALA A 127 -8.11 -1.41 -2.65
C ALA A 127 -9.22 -2.06 -1.81
N ILE A 128 -8.82 -2.87 -0.85
CA ILE A 128 -9.72 -3.50 0.12
C ILE A 128 -10.17 -2.45 1.15
N LEU A 129 -11.48 -2.42 1.44
CA LEU A 129 -12.09 -1.46 2.35
C LEU A 129 -11.78 -1.73 3.83
N LEU A 130 -11.38 -0.67 4.53
CA LEU A 130 -11.25 -0.61 5.98
C LEU A 130 -12.44 0.13 6.60
N ASN A 131 -12.83 -0.26 7.82
CA ASN A 131 -13.83 0.49 8.59
C ASN A 131 -13.25 1.80 9.15
N ASP A 132 -14.13 2.75 9.48
CA ASP A 132 -13.72 4.10 9.90
C ASP A 132 -13.00 4.12 11.26
N ASP A 133 -13.39 3.25 12.19
CA ASP A 133 -12.79 3.20 13.53
C ASP A 133 -11.35 2.69 13.47
N TYR A 134 -11.10 1.65 12.66
CA TYR A 134 -9.76 1.14 12.39
C TYR A 134 -8.92 2.18 11.66
N TYR A 135 -9.47 2.91 10.68
CA TYR A 135 -8.71 3.97 10.01
C TYR A 135 -8.27 5.07 10.99
N LYS A 136 -9.16 5.54 11.87
CA LYS A 136 -8.82 6.56 12.87
C LYS A 136 -7.74 6.06 13.84
N PHE A 137 -7.88 4.83 14.31
CA PHE A 137 -6.90 4.19 15.20
C PHE A 137 -5.55 4.01 14.50
N MET A 138 -5.54 3.55 13.25
CA MET A 138 -4.34 3.41 12.44
C MET A 138 -3.65 4.77 12.24
N MET A 139 -4.40 5.83 11.93
CA MET A 139 -3.84 7.16 11.71
C MET A 139 -3.09 7.71 12.93
N SER A 140 -3.50 7.38 14.17
CA SER A 140 -2.76 7.78 15.37
C SER A 140 -1.47 6.98 15.61
N GLY A 141 -1.34 5.82 14.97
CA GLY A 141 -0.19 4.91 15.11
C GLY A 141 0.85 4.99 14.03
N ARG A 142 0.66 5.85 13.03
CA ARG A 142 1.59 5.98 11.91
C ARG A 142 2.88 6.66 12.37
N ARG A 143 4.00 6.15 11.89
CA ARG A 143 5.32 6.75 12.05
C ARG A 143 6.17 6.54 10.80
N VAL A 144 7.25 7.29 10.69
CA VAL A 144 8.23 7.13 9.61
C VAL A 144 9.49 6.53 10.21
N VAL A 145 9.92 5.38 9.68
CA VAL A 145 11.17 4.71 10.06
C VAL A 145 12.00 4.54 8.80
N ASP A 146 13.22 5.09 8.80
CA ASP A 146 14.15 4.98 7.67
C ASP A 146 13.52 5.39 6.32
N GLY A 147 12.77 6.49 6.31
CA GLY A 147 12.09 7.01 5.12
C GLY A 147 10.86 6.22 4.66
N ILE A 148 10.40 5.23 5.44
CA ILE A 148 9.22 4.42 5.12
C ILE A 148 8.10 4.72 6.12
N GLY A 149 6.91 5.02 5.62
CA GLY A 149 5.70 5.13 6.44
C GLY A 149 5.25 3.74 6.92
N VAL A 150 5.22 3.53 8.23
CA VAL A 150 4.86 2.25 8.86
C VAL A 150 3.86 2.45 9.99
N LEU A 151 3.01 1.45 10.22
CA LEU A 151 2.13 1.43 11.38
C LEU A 151 2.88 0.88 12.60
N GLY A 152 2.84 1.60 13.73
CA GLY A 152 3.45 1.18 14.99
C GLY A 152 2.93 -0.17 15.48
N ALA A 153 3.76 -0.92 16.20
CA ALA A 153 3.45 -2.28 16.63
C ALA A 153 2.20 -2.34 17.52
N GLU A 154 2.00 -1.30 18.33
CA GLU A 154 0.85 -1.12 19.21
C GLU A 154 -0.47 -0.85 18.45
N HIS A 155 -0.39 -0.64 17.14
CA HIS A 155 -1.54 -0.44 16.25
C HIS A 155 -1.71 -1.56 15.21
N LEU A 156 -0.84 -2.59 15.22
CA LEU A 156 -1.00 -3.82 14.44
C LEU A 156 -1.92 -4.76 15.23
N ILE A 157 -3.22 -4.77 14.88
CA ILE A 157 -4.24 -5.66 15.48
C ILE A 157 -4.36 -6.94 14.67
#